data_AF-A0A535AAB0-F1
#
_entry.id   AF-A0A535AAB0-F1
#
_cell.length_a   1.000
_cell.length_b   1.000
_cell.length_c   1.000
_cell.angle_alpha   90.00
_cell.angle_beta   90.00
_cell.angle_gamma   90.00
#
_symmetry.space_group_name_H-M   'P 1'
#
loop_
_entity.id
_entity.type
_entity.pdbx_description
1 polymer ?
#
loop_
_entity_poly.entity_id
_entity_poly.type
_entity_poly.pdbx_seq_one_letter_code
_entity_poly.pdbx_strand_id
1 'polypeptide(L)'
;MIISHRHRYVFIEVPRTGSTAISAELRENYDGHDALRKHASYRDFLRVASDDEREYFTFSAVRNPLDVAVTRYIRLKDDVQQLYHDPRKVAYRNSISSRLERRIHAWVQGSGADFERFLRRWYLLPYDTWTTLDHRRMNATLRFETLRADFQATLRQMGIPPVRELPVRNATPGRDEDWASHYTPAAIRRAVWVFGPYMEEWGYSFPASWGRVRVPWWSRLLYRVAHGVRSVYWNHLRFGDYVQRRPGGAVAIPRDQ
;
A
#
# COMPACT_ATOMS: atom_id res chain seq x y z
N MET A 1 0.54 11.74 3.98
CA MET A 1 -0.92 11.89 3.80
C MET A 1 -1.15 13.28 3.28
N ILE A 2 -2.02 13.45 2.29
CA ILE A 2 -2.27 14.76 1.68
C ILE A 2 -3.64 15.28 2.11
N ILE A 3 -3.73 16.55 2.44
CA ILE A 3 -4.98 17.26 2.74
C ILE A 3 -5.08 18.51 1.87
N SER A 4 -6.30 18.89 1.48
CA SER A 4 -6.58 20.23 0.95
C SER A 4 -7.77 20.79 1.69
N HIS A 5 -7.60 21.96 2.30
CA HIS A 5 -8.69 22.69 2.94
C HIS A 5 -9.56 23.41 1.89
N ARG A 6 -8.95 23.92 0.81
CA ARG A 6 -9.66 24.55 -0.30
C ARG A 6 -10.65 23.60 -0.97
N HIS A 7 -10.23 22.36 -1.20
CA HIS A 7 -11.03 21.34 -1.87
C HIS A 7 -11.67 20.32 -0.90
N ARG A 8 -11.46 20.49 0.41
CA ARG A 8 -12.00 19.65 1.49
C ARG A 8 -11.80 18.15 1.25
N TYR A 9 -10.58 17.72 0.97
CA TYR A 9 -10.25 16.30 0.79
C TYR A 9 -9.07 15.84 1.64
N VAL A 10 -9.00 14.53 1.88
CA VAL A 10 -7.86 13.83 2.51
C VAL A 10 -7.51 12.58 1.71
N PHE A 11 -6.27 12.51 1.23
CA PHE A 11 -5.72 11.35 0.55
C PHE A 11 -4.79 10.54 1.47
N ILE A 12 -5.17 9.28 1.69
CA ILE A 12 -4.41 8.32 2.51
C ILE A 12 -3.44 7.55 1.62
N GLU A 13 -2.14 7.76 1.86
CA GLU A 13 -1.08 7.17 1.04
C GLU A 13 -0.81 5.72 1.42
N VAL A 14 -1.32 4.78 0.64
CA VAL A 14 -1.05 3.34 0.83
C VAL A 14 0.26 2.94 0.11
N PRO A 15 1.14 2.14 0.73
CA PRO A 15 2.36 1.69 0.07
C PRO A 15 2.07 0.92 -1.22
N ARG A 16 2.81 1.23 -2.29
CA ARG A 16 2.84 0.49 -3.58
C ARG A 16 1.54 0.56 -4.40
N THR A 17 0.67 1.52 -4.14
CA THR A 17 -0.60 1.72 -4.86
C THR A 17 -0.61 2.99 -5.73
N GLY A 18 0.58 3.43 -6.18
CA GLY A 18 0.71 4.67 -6.95
C GLY A 18 0.63 5.95 -6.12
N SER A 19 0.71 5.84 -4.79
CA SER A 19 0.56 6.98 -3.88
C SER A 19 1.54 8.12 -4.15
N THR A 20 2.76 7.85 -4.59
CA THR A 20 3.73 8.93 -4.93
C THR A 20 3.25 9.78 -6.11
N ALA A 21 2.65 9.16 -7.13
CA ALA A 21 2.12 9.88 -8.28
C ALA A 21 0.94 10.76 -7.89
N ILE A 22 -0.06 10.18 -7.20
CA ILE A 22 -1.22 10.93 -6.71
C ILE A 22 -0.80 12.06 -5.78
N SER A 23 0.04 11.79 -4.79
CA SER A 23 0.46 12.80 -3.83
C SER A 23 1.22 13.95 -4.47
N ALA A 24 2.02 13.69 -5.51
CA ALA A 24 2.69 14.76 -6.23
C ALA A 24 1.71 15.61 -7.05
N GLU A 25 0.81 14.94 -7.76
CA GLU A 25 -0.21 15.59 -8.58
C GLU A 25 -1.16 16.46 -7.73
N LEU A 26 -1.60 15.96 -6.57
CA LEU A 26 -2.42 16.71 -5.61
C LEU A 26 -1.70 17.97 -5.08
N ARG A 27 -0.41 17.89 -4.77
CA ARG A 27 0.37 19.05 -4.32
C ARG A 27 0.59 20.07 -5.44
N GLU A 28 0.85 19.61 -6.65
CA GLU A 28 1.17 20.47 -7.79
C GLU A 28 -0.05 21.22 -8.32
N ASN A 29 -1.23 20.56 -8.38
CA ASN A 29 -2.37 21.06 -9.13
C ASN A 29 -3.67 21.19 -8.33
N TYR A 30 -3.75 20.68 -7.09
CA TYR A 30 -5.00 20.57 -6.35
C TYR A 30 -4.89 20.99 -4.89
N ASP A 31 -4.05 21.98 -4.58
CA ASP A 31 -3.92 22.59 -3.24
C ASP A 31 -3.64 21.57 -2.13
N GLY A 32 -2.90 20.51 -2.47
CA GLY A 32 -2.54 19.45 -1.55
C GLY A 32 -1.37 19.84 -0.65
N HIS A 33 -1.48 19.56 0.64
CA HIS A 33 -0.44 19.77 1.65
C HIS A 33 -0.21 18.51 2.49
N ASP A 34 0.98 18.40 3.08
CA ASP A 34 1.30 17.30 3.98
C ASP A 34 0.59 17.46 5.34
N ALA A 35 -0.40 16.61 5.62
CA ALA A 35 -1.08 16.57 6.91
C ALA A 35 -0.30 15.75 7.95
N LEU A 36 0.16 14.57 7.51
CA LEU A 36 0.85 13.58 8.33
C LEU A 36 1.90 12.85 7.50
N ARG A 37 2.81 12.15 8.18
CA ARG A 37 3.86 11.33 7.54
C ARG A 37 3.27 10.40 6.48
N LYS A 38 4.05 10.13 5.43
CA LYS A 38 3.71 9.15 4.40
C LYS A 38 3.37 7.79 5.06
N HIS A 39 2.26 7.20 4.63
CA HIS A 39 1.70 5.95 5.18
C HIS A 39 1.10 6.02 6.59
N ALA A 40 0.85 7.23 7.11
CA ALA A 40 -0.08 7.42 8.22
C ALA A 40 -1.47 6.88 7.86
N SER A 41 -2.13 6.28 8.85
CA SER A 41 -3.46 5.72 8.71
C SER A 41 -4.56 6.77 8.82
N TYR A 42 -5.76 6.42 8.35
CA TYR A 42 -6.91 7.32 8.51
C TYR A 42 -7.23 7.56 9.99
N ARG A 43 -7.00 6.57 10.85
CA ARG A 43 -7.17 6.75 12.29
C ARG A 43 -6.09 7.61 12.93
N ASP A 44 -4.87 7.63 12.39
CA ASP A 44 -3.85 8.61 12.84
C ASP A 44 -4.35 10.03 12.58
N PHE A 45 -4.96 10.25 11.41
CA PHE A 45 -5.60 11.51 11.06
C PHE A 45 -6.77 11.86 11.98
N LEU A 46 -7.70 10.94 12.21
CA LEU A 46 -8.85 11.17 13.10
C LEU A 46 -8.46 11.50 14.56
N ARG A 47 -7.22 11.28 15.00
CA ARG A 47 -6.77 11.67 16.35
C ARG A 47 -6.33 13.12 16.43
N VAL A 48 -5.93 13.71 15.31
CA VAL A 48 -5.39 15.08 15.24
C VAL A 48 -6.29 16.03 14.46
N ALA A 49 -7.25 15.51 13.70
CA ALA A 49 -8.20 16.27 12.91
C ALA A 49 -9.19 17.04 13.78
N SER A 50 -9.45 18.29 13.38
CA SER A 50 -10.58 19.10 13.82
C SER A 50 -11.91 18.52 13.36
N ASP A 51 -13.02 19.03 13.89
CA ASP A 51 -14.36 18.56 13.52
C ASP A 51 -14.70 18.85 12.06
N ASP A 52 -14.27 19.99 11.50
CA ASP A 52 -14.45 20.30 10.09
C ASP A 52 -13.68 19.34 9.16
N GLU A 53 -12.44 19.01 9.52
CA GLU A 53 -11.57 18.10 8.76
C GLU A 53 -12.08 16.66 8.72
N ARG A 54 -12.89 16.23 9.70
CA ARG A 54 -13.50 14.89 9.72
C ARG A 54 -14.54 14.71 8.62
N GLU A 55 -15.13 15.80 8.17
CA GLU A 55 -16.15 15.83 7.09
C GLU A 55 -15.53 15.91 5.70
N TYR A 56 -14.19 15.89 5.58
CA TYR A 56 -13.52 15.99 4.29
C TYR A 56 -13.69 14.70 3.48
N PHE A 57 -13.71 14.84 2.16
CA PHE A 57 -13.77 13.71 1.25
C PHE A 57 -12.49 12.88 1.38
N THR A 58 -12.62 11.64 1.84
CA THR A 58 -11.50 10.74 2.09
C THR A 58 -11.36 9.71 1.00
N PHE A 59 -10.15 9.50 0.53
CA PHE A 59 -9.88 8.47 -0.47
C PHE A 59 -8.48 7.87 -0.34
N SER A 60 -8.33 6.66 -0.88
CA SER A 60 -7.08 5.92 -0.93
C SER A 60 -7.00 5.08 -2.20
N ALA A 61 -5.89 4.38 -2.40
CA ALA A 61 -5.76 3.41 -3.47
C ALA A 61 -5.45 2.01 -2.94
N VAL A 62 -6.04 1.00 -3.58
CA VAL A 62 -5.74 -0.44 -3.45
C VAL A 62 -4.98 -0.93 -4.68
N ARG A 63 -4.36 -2.09 -4.57
CA ARG A 63 -3.71 -2.79 -5.67
C ARG A 63 -3.93 -4.27 -5.53
N ASN A 64 -3.98 -4.98 -6.65
CA ASN A 64 -4.08 -6.43 -6.67
C ASN A 64 -2.99 -7.04 -5.77
N PRO A 65 -3.36 -7.82 -4.74
CA PRO A 65 -2.40 -8.30 -3.76
C PRO A 65 -1.36 -9.26 -4.37
N LEU A 66 -1.70 -9.94 -5.48
CA LEU A 66 -0.77 -10.79 -6.21
C LEU A 66 0.38 -9.98 -6.82
N ASP A 67 0.04 -8.83 -7.42
CA ASP A 67 0.99 -7.89 -8.00
C ASP A 67 1.81 -7.18 -6.90
N VAL A 68 1.18 -6.84 -5.77
CA VAL A 68 1.89 -6.31 -4.59
C VAL A 68 2.96 -7.28 -4.09
N ALA A 69 2.68 -8.58 -4.10
CA ALA A 69 3.62 -9.60 -3.63
C ALA A 69 4.83 -9.75 -4.56
N VAL A 70 4.61 -9.77 -5.88
CA VAL A 70 5.68 -9.81 -6.89
C VAL A 70 6.51 -8.53 -6.82
N THR A 71 5.87 -7.37 -6.80
CA THR A 71 6.54 -6.07 -6.67
C THR A 71 7.41 -6.01 -5.41
N ARG A 72 6.94 -6.62 -4.30
CA ARG A 72 7.72 -6.70 -3.06
C ARG A 72 8.97 -7.57 -3.24
N TYR A 73 8.82 -8.73 -3.86
CA TYR A 73 9.93 -9.65 -4.10
C TYR A 73 11.01 -9.02 -4.97
N ILE A 74 10.64 -8.43 -6.12
CA ILE A 74 11.59 -7.76 -7.03
C ILE A 74 12.36 -6.66 -6.30
N ARG A 75 11.67 -5.80 -5.53
CA ARG A 75 12.34 -4.74 -4.76
C ARG A 75 13.27 -5.25 -3.66
N LEU A 76 12.99 -6.43 -3.10
CA LEU A 76 13.88 -7.07 -2.12
C LEU A 76 15.06 -7.79 -2.79
N LYS A 77 14.89 -8.24 -4.03
CA LYS A 77 15.91 -8.95 -4.79
C LYS A 77 16.89 -7.99 -5.47
N ASP A 78 16.39 -6.89 -6.02
CA ASP A 78 17.23 -6.00 -6.83
C ASP A 78 17.75 -4.80 -6.02
N ASP A 79 17.11 -4.49 -4.87
CA ASP A 79 17.35 -3.32 -4.01
C ASP A 79 17.79 -2.05 -4.77
N VAL A 80 17.11 -1.75 -5.88
CA VAL A 80 17.47 -0.64 -6.79
C VAL A 80 17.58 0.71 -6.04
N GLN A 81 16.82 0.87 -4.97
CA GLN A 81 16.78 2.09 -4.16
C GLN A 81 17.79 2.10 -2.99
N GLN A 82 18.61 1.05 -2.85
CA GLN A 82 19.58 0.83 -1.78
C GLN A 82 19.00 1.04 -0.37
N LEU A 83 17.74 0.60 -0.18
CA LEU A 83 16.98 0.85 1.05
C LEU A 83 17.54 0.07 2.24
N TYR A 84 18.30 -1.00 1.97
CA TYR A 84 18.82 -1.89 3.00
C TYR A 84 20.32 -1.73 3.25
N HIS A 85 21.03 -1.03 2.34
CA HIS A 85 22.48 -0.81 2.42
C HIS A 85 22.85 0.61 2.84
N ASP A 86 22.06 1.65 2.52
CA ASP A 86 22.35 3.02 2.92
C ASP A 86 22.14 3.22 4.44
N PRO A 87 23.21 3.52 5.21
CA PRO A 87 23.12 3.68 6.67
C PRO A 87 22.12 4.76 7.10
N ARG A 88 21.95 5.83 6.32
CA ARG A 88 21.02 6.92 6.63
C ARG A 88 19.57 6.44 6.50
N LYS A 89 19.27 5.69 5.43
CA LYS A 89 17.93 5.12 5.20
C LYS A 89 17.61 4.03 6.23
N VAL A 90 18.59 3.22 6.62
CA VAL A 90 18.41 2.18 7.65
C VAL A 90 18.13 2.82 9.02
N ALA A 91 18.88 3.84 9.41
CA ALA A 91 18.66 4.58 10.65
C ALA A 91 17.27 5.24 10.69
N TYR A 92 16.86 5.85 9.58
CA TYR A 92 15.53 6.46 9.45
C TYR A 92 14.39 5.43 9.46
N ARG A 93 14.61 4.25 8.87
CA ARG A 93 13.63 3.15 8.80
C ARG A 93 13.91 2.11 9.89
N ASN A 94 13.77 2.50 11.16
CA ASN A 94 14.06 1.60 12.29
C ASN A 94 12.82 0.99 12.99
N SER A 95 11.65 1.07 12.36
CA SER A 95 10.44 0.42 12.88
C SER A 95 10.57 -1.12 12.88
N ILE A 96 9.72 -1.80 13.67
CA ILE A 96 9.63 -3.27 13.71
C ILE A 96 9.43 -3.84 12.30
N SER A 97 8.54 -3.23 11.52
CA SER A 97 8.28 -3.64 10.14
C SER A 97 9.52 -3.50 9.25
N SER A 98 10.32 -2.45 9.45
CA SER A 98 11.53 -2.20 8.67
C SER A 98 12.66 -3.17 9.05
N ARG A 99 12.77 -3.54 10.33
CA ARG A 99 13.68 -4.60 10.80
C ARG A 99 13.32 -5.96 10.19
N LEU A 100 12.02 -6.28 10.11
CA LEU A 100 11.56 -7.50 9.45
C LEU A 100 11.87 -7.48 7.95
N GLU A 101 11.58 -6.39 7.23
CA GLU A 101 11.94 -6.26 5.80
C GLU A 101 13.46 -6.44 5.57
N ARG A 102 14.33 -5.89 6.44
CA ARG A 102 15.79 -6.12 6.36
C ARG A 102 16.16 -7.60 6.50
N ARG A 103 15.54 -8.32 7.43
CA ARG A 103 15.77 -9.75 7.61
C ARG A 103 15.34 -10.56 6.38
N ILE A 104 14.23 -10.15 5.77
CA ILE A 104 13.71 -10.79 4.55
C ILE A 104 14.65 -10.50 3.39
N HIS A 105 15.09 -9.25 3.20
CA HIS A 105 16.08 -8.86 2.21
C HIS A 105 17.36 -9.70 2.33
N ALA A 106 17.97 -9.76 3.52
CA ALA A 106 19.17 -10.54 3.76
C ALA A 106 18.98 -12.04 3.42
N TRP A 107 17.81 -12.59 3.73
CA TRP A 107 17.48 -13.97 3.36
C TRP A 107 17.32 -14.16 1.85
N VAL A 108 16.65 -13.23 1.14
CA VAL A 108 16.48 -13.30 -0.33
C VAL A 108 17.84 -13.25 -1.02
N GLN A 109 18.70 -12.31 -0.63
CA GLN A 109 20.06 -12.17 -1.16
C GLN A 109 20.91 -13.42 -0.87
N GLY A 110 20.94 -13.88 0.38
CA GLY A 110 21.80 -15.00 0.78
C GLY A 110 21.35 -16.38 0.30
N SER A 111 20.07 -16.55 -0.07
CA SER A 111 19.53 -17.85 -0.49
C SER A 111 19.37 -18.03 -1.99
N GLY A 112 19.49 -16.95 -2.78
CA GLY A 112 19.15 -16.96 -4.21
C GLY A 112 17.71 -17.41 -4.49
N ALA A 113 16.81 -17.26 -3.51
CA ALA A 113 15.47 -17.82 -3.57
C ALA A 113 14.64 -17.22 -4.72
N ASP A 114 13.94 -18.08 -5.43
CA ASP A 114 12.91 -17.68 -6.39
C ASP A 114 11.65 -17.13 -5.70
N PHE A 115 10.71 -16.65 -6.51
CA PHE A 115 9.45 -16.09 -6.01
C PHE A 115 8.60 -17.13 -5.26
N GLU A 116 8.58 -18.38 -5.72
CA GLU A 116 7.83 -19.45 -5.05
C GLU A 116 8.32 -19.67 -3.61
N ARG A 117 9.63 -19.82 -3.43
CA ARG A 117 10.23 -20.05 -2.11
C ARG A 117 10.04 -18.84 -1.20
N PHE A 118 10.15 -17.63 -1.75
CA PHE A 118 9.82 -16.39 -1.04
C PHE A 118 8.36 -16.39 -0.55
N LEU A 119 7.41 -16.69 -1.44
CA LEU A 119 5.98 -16.71 -1.14
C LEU A 119 5.68 -17.74 -0.04
N ARG A 120 6.22 -18.95 -0.16
CA ARG A 120 5.98 -20.03 0.82
C ARG A 120 6.58 -19.73 2.20
N ARG A 121 7.70 -19.00 2.27
CA ARG A 121 8.42 -18.68 3.51
C ARG A 121 7.79 -17.53 4.29
N TRP A 122 7.32 -16.49 3.59
CA TRP A 122 6.95 -15.21 4.21
C TRP A 122 5.46 -14.88 4.19
N TYR A 123 4.65 -15.60 3.41
CA TYR A 123 3.20 -15.47 3.42
C TYR A 123 2.57 -16.68 4.13
N LEU A 124 2.71 -16.66 5.46
CA LEU A 124 2.28 -17.73 6.37
C LEU A 124 0.85 -17.56 6.90
N LEU A 125 0.20 -16.43 6.60
CA LEU A 125 -1.17 -16.12 6.99
C LEU A 125 -1.87 -15.45 5.80
N PRO A 126 -3.21 -15.47 5.76
CA PRO A 126 -3.97 -14.70 4.80
C PRO A 126 -3.51 -13.23 4.79
N TYR A 127 -3.32 -12.72 3.58
CA TYR A 127 -2.87 -11.36 3.34
C TYR A 127 -3.92 -10.36 3.80
N ASP A 128 -3.47 -9.28 4.42
CA ASP A 128 -4.31 -8.18 4.82
C ASP A 128 -3.48 -6.89 4.89
N THR A 129 -4.14 -5.75 4.73
CA THR A 129 -3.50 -4.44 4.84
C THR A 129 -4.17 -3.65 5.95
N TRP A 130 -3.39 -2.86 6.67
CA TRP A 130 -3.90 -1.98 7.74
C TRP A 130 -5.01 -1.04 7.28
N THR A 131 -5.06 -0.76 5.99
CA THR A 131 -6.04 0.12 5.39
C THR A 131 -7.43 -0.50 5.26
N THR A 132 -7.56 -1.84 5.30
CA THR A 132 -8.87 -2.52 5.23
C THR A 132 -9.81 -2.10 6.35
N LEU A 133 -9.25 -1.67 7.49
CA LEU A 133 -9.97 -1.13 8.64
C LEU A 133 -10.83 0.09 8.30
N ASP A 134 -10.36 0.91 7.37
CA ASP A 134 -10.89 2.25 7.13
C ASP A 134 -11.38 2.43 5.69
N HIS A 135 -10.90 1.65 4.73
CA HIS A 135 -11.31 1.78 3.32
C HIS A 135 -12.83 1.69 3.11
N ARG A 136 -13.55 0.86 3.87
CA ARG A 136 -15.02 0.78 3.79
C ARG A 136 -15.74 2.05 4.26
N ARG A 137 -15.04 2.91 5.00
CA ARG A 137 -15.55 4.20 5.51
C ARG A 137 -15.12 5.37 4.62
N MET A 138 -14.21 5.14 3.67
CA MET A 138 -13.73 6.18 2.77
C MET A 138 -14.76 6.47 1.68
N ASN A 139 -14.78 7.71 1.20
CA ASN A 139 -15.71 8.14 0.15
C ASN A 139 -15.35 7.54 -1.22
N ALA A 140 -14.06 7.28 -1.48
CA ALA A 140 -13.61 6.58 -2.69
C ALA A 140 -12.39 5.68 -2.42
N THR A 141 -12.31 4.56 -3.16
CA THR A 141 -11.16 3.66 -3.17
C THR A 141 -10.74 3.39 -4.61
N LEU A 142 -9.58 3.92 -5.01
CA LEU A 142 -9.04 3.82 -6.36
C LEU A 142 -8.31 2.48 -6.55
N ARG A 143 -8.36 1.90 -7.74
CA ARG A 143 -7.56 0.72 -8.11
C ARG A 143 -6.29 1.14 -8.83
N PHE A 144 -5.17 0.59 -8.40
CA PHE A 144 -3.89 0.84 -9.07
C PHE A 144 -3.91 0.44 -10.56
N GLU A 145 -4.68 -0.59 -10.90
CA GLU A 145 -4.82 -1.09 -12.27
C GLU A 145 -5.51 -0.08 -13.19
N THR A 146 -6.42 0.74 -12.66
CA THR A 146 -7.16 1.79 -13.40
C THR A 146 -6.88 3.18 -12.83
N LEU A 147 -5.71 3.37 -12.22
CA LEU A 147 -5.41 4.50 -11.33
C LEU A 147 -5.70 5.86 -11.95
N ARG A 148 -5.37 6.04 -13.24
CA ARG A 148 -5.56 7.32 -13.93
C ARG A 148 -7.04 7.64 -14.12
N ALA A 149 -7.84 6.66 -14.55
CA ALA A 149 -9.27 6.80 -14.74
C ALA A 149 -9.98 7.01 -13.40
N ASP A 150 -9.65 6.19 -12.38
CA ASP A 150 -10.22 6.28 -11.04
C ASP A 150 -9.88 7.62 -10.38
N PHE A 151 -8.66 8.13 -10.57
CA PHE A 151 -8.26 9.45 -10.05
C PHE A 151 -9.06 10.57 -10.68
N GLN A 152 -9.22 10.57 -12.01
CA GLN A 152 -10.06 11.57 -12.69
C GLN A 152 -11.53 11.48 -12.25
N ALA A 153 -12.07 10.28 -12.10
CA ALA A 153 -13.43 10.08 -11.61
C ALA A 153 -13.60 10.60 -10.17
N THR A 154 -12.61 10.37 -9.30
CA THR A 154 -12.62 10.86 -7.92
C THR A 154 -12.57 12.38 -7.86
N LEU A 155 -11.73 13.03 -8.70
CA LEU A 155 -11.71 14.50 -8.82
C LEU A 155 -13.08 15.05 -9.22
N ARG A 156 -13.72 14.46 -10.24
CA ARG A 156 -15.07 14.86 -10.68
C ARG A 156 -16.12 14.66 -9.60
N GLN A 157 -16.05 13.58 -8.81
CA GLN A 157 -16.95 13.35 -7.69
C GLN A 157 -16.85 14.44 -6.62
N MET A 158 -15.65 15.00 -6.42
CA MET A 158 -15.42 16.14 -5.53
C MET A 158 -15.75 17.50 -6.18
N GLY A 159 -16.23 17.52 -7.44
CA GLY A 159 -16.48 18.76 -8.19
C GLY A 159 -15.20 19.48 -8.64
N ILE A 160 -14.06 18.79 -8.66
CA ILE A 160 -12.76 19.35 -9.05
C ILE A 160 -12.48 19.03 -10.52
N PRO A 161 -12.28 20.03 -11.39
CA PRO A 161 -11.93 19.78 -12.79
C PRO A 161 -10.50 19.23 -12.90
N PRO A 162 -10.27 18.09 -13.60
CA PRO A 162 -8.93 17.58 -13.83
C PRO A 162 -8.09 18.54 -14.69
N VAL A 163 -6.91 18.90 -14.22
CA VAL A 163 -5.95 19.76 -14.94
C VAL A 163 -5.24 18.98 -16.05
N ARG A 164 -4.86 17.73 -15.76
CA ARG A 164 -4.17 16.82 -16.68
C ARG A 164 -4.39 15.36 -16.28
N GLU A 165 -3.96 14.44 -17.13
CA GLU A 165 -3.88 13.02 -16.80
C GLU A 165 -2.78 12.76 -15.77
N LEU A 166 -3.02 11.81 -14.85
CA LEU A 166 -2.09 11.48 -13.78
C LEU A 166 -0.75 10.96 -14.34
N PRO A 167 0.38 11.65 -14.11
CA PRO A 167 1.68 11.22 -14.62
C PRO A 167 2.17 9.91 -13.97
N VAL A 168 2.92 9.11 -14.72
CA VAL A 168 3.59 7.93 -14.17
C VAL A 168 4.81 8.37 -13.37
N ARG A 169 4.89 7.98 -12.10
CA ARG A 169 6.06 8.19 -11.23
C ARG A 169 6.47 6.88 -10.56
N ASN A 170 7.78 6.70 -10.39
CA ASN A 170 8.39 5.57 -9.70
C ASN A 170 7.98 4.21 -10.29
N ALA A 171 7.97 4.13 -11.63
CA ALA A 171 7.85 2.86 -12.33
C ALA A 171 8.99 1.94 -11.86
N THR A 172 8.66 0.70 -11.53
CA THR A 172 9.68 -0.27 -11.10
C THR A 172 10.35 -0.82 -12.36
N PRO A 173 11.66 -0.57 -12.60
CA PRO A 173 12.35 -1.07 -13.78
C PRO A 173 12.37 -2.60 -13.80
N GLY A 174 12.37 -3.22 -14.98
CA GLY A 174 12.41 -4.68 -15.12
C GLY A 174 11.11 -5.40 -14.72
N ARG A 175 10.01 -4.66 -14.59
CA ARG A 175 8.68 -5.24 -14.39
C ARG A 175 8.11 -5.64 -15.75
N ASP A 176 7.96 -6.94 -15.97
CA ASP A 176 7.08 -7.44 -17.01
C ASP A 176 5.63 -7.08 -16.65
N GLU A 177 4.84 -6.63 -17.63
CA GLU A 177 3.39 -6.37 -17.43
C GLU A 177 2.66 -7.61 -16.91
N ASP A 178 3.19 -8.80 -17.23
CA ASP A 178 2.71 -10.09 -16.79
C ASP A 178 3.32 -10.54 -15.45
N TRP A 179 2.94 -9.86 -14.36
CA TRP A 179 3.28 -10.32 -13.01
C TRP A 179 2.75 -11.73 -12.70
N ALA A 180 1.77 -12.24 -13.47
CA ALA A 180 1.19 -13.56 -13.25
C ALA A 180 2.16 -14.68 -13.67
N SER A 181 3.09 -14.41 -14.58
CA SER A 181 4.16 -15.34 -15.00
C SER A 181 5.05 -15.81 -13.84
N HIS A 182 5.22 -15.00 -12.79
CA HIS A 182 6.00 -15.39 -11.61
C HIS A 182 5.35 -16.52 -10.78
N TYR A 183 4.06 -16.79 -10.98
CA TYR A 183 3.34 -17.78 -10.19
C TYR A 183 3.41 -19.17 -10.83
N THR A 184 4.37 -19.98 -10.39
CA THR A 184 4.43 -21.42 -10.66
C THR A 184 3.17 -22.14 -10.17
N PRO A 185 2.86 -23.36 -10.64
CA PRO A 185 1.72 -24.14 -10.15
C PRO A 185 1.69 -24.32 -8.61
N ALA A 186 2.86 -24.44 -7.97
CA ALA A 186 2.95 -24.53 -6.52
C ALA A 186 2.78 -23.16 -5.84
N ALA A 187 3.29 -22.07 -6.42
CA ALA A 187 3.04 -20.71 -5.95
C ALA A 187 1.56 -20.34 -6.06
N ILE A 188 0.85 -20.75 -7.12
CA ILE A 188 -0.59 -20.51 -7.32
C ILE A 188 -1.39 -21.07 -6.14
N ARG A 189 -1.15 -22.33 -5.73
CA ARG A 189 -1.86 -22.93 -4.58
C ARG A 189 -1.67 -22.11 -3.31
N ARG A 190 -0.44 -21.67 -3.04
CA ARG A 190 -0.15 -20.78 -1.90
C ARG A 190 -0.83 -19.43 -2.07
N ALA A 191 -0.81 -18.84 -3.26
CA ALA A 191 -1.39 -17.54 -3.56
C ALA A 191 -2.91 -17.53 -3.38
N VAL A 192 -3.62 -18.53 -3.90
CA VAL A 192 -5.07 -18.70 -3.72
C VAL A 192 -5.42 -18.76 -2.24
N TRP A 193 -4.63 -19.49 -1.47
CA TRP A 193 -4.83 -19.57 -0.03
C TRP A 193 -4.55 -18.24 0.69
N VAL A 194 -3.42 -17.59 0.42
CA VAL A 194 -2.99 -16.36 1.10
C VAL A 194 -3.87 -15.18 0.71
N PHE A 195 -4.05 -14.94 -0.58
CA PHE A 195 -4.61 -13.70 -1.10
C PHE A 195 -6.11 -13.81 -1.38
N GLY A 196 -6.63 -15.03 -1.55
CA GLY A 196 -8.02 -15.28 -1.89
C GLY A 196 -9.04 -14.54 -1.03
N PRO A 197 -8.98 -14.61 0.32
CA PRO A 197 -9.94 -13.91 1.16
C PRO A 197 -9.96 -12.40 0.94
N TYR A 198 -8.77 -11.78 0.84
CA TYR A 198 -8.65 -10.35 0.54
C TYR A 198 -9.17 -10.03 -0.87
N MET A 199 -8.84 -10.86 -1.86
CA MET A 199 -9.31 -10.66 -3.23
C MET A 199 -10.84 -10.73 -3.32
N GLU A 200 -11.47 -11.70 -2.66
CA GLU A 200 -12.93 -11.81 -2.58
C GLU A 200 -13.55 -10.56 -1.94
N GLU A 201 -12.98 -10.07 -0.84
CA GLU A 201 -13.47 -8.86 -0.16
C GLU A 201 -13.37 -7.59 -1.02
N TRP A 202 -12.29 -7.47 -1.79
CA TRP A 202 -12.02 -6.29 -2.63
C TRP A 202 -12.46 -6.46 -4.09
N GLY A 203 -13.22 -7.51 -4.40
CA GLY A 203 -13.74 -7.78 -5.75
C GLY A 203 -12.66 -8.00 -6.81
N TYR A 204 -11.50 -8.55 -6.41
CA TYR A 204 -10.45 -8.98 -7.34
C TYR A 204 -10.68 -10.43 -7.78
N SER A 205 -10.45 -10.68 -9.07
CA SER A 205 -10.47 -12.01 -9.67
C SER A 205 -9.06 -12.56 -9.85
N PHE A 206 -8.92 -13.88 -9.77
CA PHE A 206 -7.68 -14.55 -10.18
C PHE A 206 -7.52 -14.51 -11.71
N PRO A 207 -6.27 -14.55 -12.21
CA PRO A 207 -6.02 -14.65 -13.65
C PRO A 207 -6.75 -15.84 -14.28
N ALA A 208 -7.36 -15.64 -15.44
CA ALA A 208 -8.07 -16.70 -16.17
C ALA A 208 -7.16 -17.88 -16.51
N SER A 209 -5.85 -17.62 -16.72
CA SER A 209 -4.83 -18.63 -16.99
C SER A 209 -4.63 -19.64 -15.85
N TRP A 210 -5.07 -19.33 -14.63
CA TRP A 210 -4.97 -20.25 -13.49
C TRP A 210 -6.14 -21.25 -13.44
N GLY A 211 -7.11 -21.11 -14.35
CA GLY A 211 -8.30 -21.95 -14.39
C GLY A 211 -9.24 -21.74 -13.21
N ARG A 212 -10.07 -22.73 -12.90
CA ARG A 212 -11.03 -22.69 -11.79
C ARG A 212 -10.31 -22.86 -10.46
N VAL A 213 -9.94 -21.75 -9.85
CA VAL A 213 -9.39 -21.71 -8.48
C VAL A 213 -10.50 -21.39 -7.47
N ARG A 214 -10.50 -22.09 -6.33
CA ARG A 214 -11.46 -21.86 -5.25
C ARG A 214 -10.72 -21.55 -3.96
N VAL A 215 -11.06 -20.42 -3.34
CA VAL A 215 -10.51 -20.07 -2.04
C VAL A 215 -11.03 -21.04 -0.97
N PRO A 216 -10.15 -21.70 -0.20
CA PRO A 216 -10.57 -22.62 0.85
C PRO A 216 -11.35 -21.91 1.96
N TRP A 217 -12.39 -22.54 2.49
CA TRP A 217 -13.23 -21.96 3.55
C TRP A 217 -12.43 -21.62 4.82
N TRP A 218 -11.46 -22.47 5.17
CA TRP A 218 -10.62 -22.28 6.35
C TRP A 218 -9.68 -21.08 6.19
N SER A 219 -9.31 -20.72 4.94
CA SER A 219 -8.58 -19.47 4.70
C SER A 219 -9.43 -18.24 5.02
N ARG A 220 -10.72 -18.26 4.66
CA ARG A 220 -11.66 -17.18 5.00
C ARG A 220 -11.84 -17.06 6.51
N LEU A 221 -11.98 -18.18 7.21
CA LEU A 221 -12.08 -18.19 8.67
C LEU A 221 -10.82 -17.61 9.31
N LEU A 222 -9.64 -18.09 8.88
CA LEU A 222 -8.36 -17.60 9.38
C LEU A 222 -8.15 -16.11 9.05
N TYR A 223 -8.59 -15.65 7.88
CA TYR A 223 -8.54 -14.24 7.50
C TYR A 223 -9.35 -13.40 8.49
N ARG A 224 -10.58 -13.78 8.83
CA ARG A 224 -11.42 -13.06 9.80
C ARG A 224 -10.79 -13.04 11.20
N VAL A 225 -10.30 -14.19 11.68
CA VAL A 225 -9.64 -14.28 12.99
C VAL A 225 -8.37 -13.44 13.04
N ALA A 226 -7.50 -13.58 12.03
CA ALA A 226 -6.27 -12.82 11.92
C ALA A 226 -6.54 -11.31 11.75
N HIS A 227 -7.60 -10.93 11.02
CA HIS A 227 -8.03 -9.55 10.88
C HIS A 227 -8.43 -8.96 12.23
N GLY A 228 -9.18 -9.69 13.07
CA GLY A 228 -9.52 -9.24 14.43
C GLY A 228 -8.27 -8.96 15.28
N VAL A 229 -7.31 -9.89 15.31
CA VAL A 229 -6.04 -9.73 16.05
C VAL A 229 -5.21 -8.56 15.50
N ARG A 230 -5.06 -8.50 14.17
CA ARG A 230 -4.32 -7.42 13.49
C ARG A 230 -4.99 -6.06 13.72
N SER A 231 -6.31 -6.00 13.77
CA SER A 231 -7.07 -4.79 14.07
C SER A 231 -6.65 -4.24 15.43
N VAL A 232 -6.58 -5.05 16.48
CA VAL A 232 -6.11 -4.60 17.80
C VAL A 232 -4.68 -4.04 17.72
N TYR A 233 -3.76 -4.74 17.07
CA TYR A 233 -2.38 -4.26 16.86
C TYR A 233 -2.35 -2.93 16.07
N TRP A 234 -3.10 -2.83 14.98
CA TRP A 234 -3.15 -1.63 14.15
C TRP A 234 -3.82 -0.46 14.88
N ASN A 235 -4.79 -0.73 15.77
CA ASN A 235 -5.54 0.23 16.59
C ASN A 235 -4.73 0.85 17.73
N HIS A 236 -3.80 0.09 18.31
CA HIS A 236 -3.21 0.46 19.59
C HIS A 236 -1.68 0.52 19.55
N LEU A 237 -1.03 -0.30 18.72
CA LEU A 237 0.42 -0.50 18.77
C LEU A 237 1.18 0.07 17.57
N ARG A 238 0.49 0.27 16.43
CA ARG A 238 1.11 0.88 15.23
C ARG A 238 1.27 2.41 15.33
N PHE A 239 0.48 3.06 16.16
CA PHE A 239 0.34 4.52 16.22
C PHE A 239 1.63 5.28 16.62
N GLY A 240 2.49 4.68 17.44
CA GLY A 240 3.72 5.35 17.88
C GLY A 240 4.71 5.68 16.76
N ASP A 241 4.66 4.96 15.63
CA ASP A 241 5.67 5.03 14.57
C ASP A 241 5.47 6.21 13.58
N TYR A 242 4.27 6.80 13.52
CA TYR A 242 3.86 7.70 12.42
C TYR A 242 3.23 9.04 12.84
N VAL A 243 2.99 9.27 14.15
CA VAL A 243 2.27 10.47 14.67
C VAL A 243 3.21 11.56 15.24
N GLN A 244 4.51 11.53 14.94
CA GLN A 244 5.38 12.67 15.30
C GLN A 244 4.96 13.93 14.51
N ARG A 245 4.16 14.81 15.13
CA ARG A 245 3.99 16.21 14.70
C ARG A 245 5.39 16.83 14.71
N ARG A 246 5.81 17.41 13.58
CA ARG A 246 7.08 18.15 13.50
C ARG A 246 6.99 19.36 14.46
N PRO A 247 7.87 19.48 15.46
CA PRO A 247 8.06 20.76 16.14
C PRO A 247 8.95 21.62 15.24
N GLY A 248 8.34 22.55 14.50
CA GLY A 248 9.03 23.61 13.76
C GLY A 248 9.76 23.19 12.49
N GLY A 249 9.56 23.96 11.42
CA GLY A 249 10.57 24.18 10.37
C GLY A 249 10.86 23.02 9.42
N ALA A 250 10.63 23.27 8.13
CA ALA A 250 11.14 22.52 6.98
C ALA A 250 12.47 21.78 7.22
N VAL A 251 12.40 20.47 7.44
CA VAL A 251 13.50 19.56 7.10
C VAL A 251 13.10 18.88 5.80
N ALA A 252 13.76 19.29 4.72
CA ALA A 252 13.66 18.69 3.41
C ALA A 252 13.93 17.18 3.53
N ILE A 253 13.00 16.38 3.03
CA ILE A 253 13.23 14.96 2.77
C ILE A 253 14.36 14.91 1.71
N PRO A 254 15.36 14.01 1.81
CA PRO A 254 16.14 13.65 0.64
C PRO A 254 15.13 13.11 -0.37
N ARG A 255 14.86 13.90 -1.41
CA ARG A 255 13.88 13.60 -2.44
C ARG A 255 14.19 12.19 -2.97
N ASP A 256 13.32 11.23 -2.69
CA ASP A 256 13.34 9.95 -3.39
C ASP A 256 12.94 10.27 -4.84
N GLN A 257 13.96 10.49 -5.68
CA GLN A 257 13.87 10.28 -7.12
C GLN A 257 13.59 8.79 -7.38
#